data_AF-A0A345QG16-F1
#
_entry.id   AF-A0A345QG16-F1
#
_cell.length_a   1.000
_cell.length_b   1.000
_cell.length_c   1.000
_cell.angle_alpha   90.00
_cell.angle_beta   90.00
_cell.angle_gamma   90.00
#
_symmetry.space_group_name_H-M   'P 1'
#
loop_
_entity.id
_entity.type
_entity.pdbx_description
1 polymer ?
#
loop_
_entity_poly.entity_id
_entity_poly.type
_entity_poly.pdbx_seq_one_letter_code
_entity_poly.pdbx_strand_id
1 'polypeptide(L)'
;MRRAICVCLIGLSCATPALAAQRVYEGKEAAALRCSNTLALTAVALSAAELISDAEKEVLLGVTVLILERHVSGTWAQKKAAMEVMRDRRSVPDTLEDYQRNAERCLEQFPIN
;
A
#
# COMPACT_ATOMS: atom_id res chain seq x y z
N MET A 1 -1.55 46.90 50.79
CA MET A 1 -1.22 46.37 49.45
C MET A 1 -1.45 44.86 49.44
N ARG A 2 -2.55 44.37 48.86
CA ARG A 2 -2.83 42.93 48.72
C ARG A 2 -2.78 42.59 47.23
N ARG A 3 -1.81 41.78 46.82
CA ARG A 3 -1.63 41.33 45.43
C ARG A 3 -2.62 40.18 45.16
N ALA A 4 -3.50 40.37 44.18
CA ALA A 4 -4.37 39.33 43.65
C ALA A 4 -3.54 38.42 42.73
N ILE A 5 -3.54 37.13 43.00
CA ILE A 5 -2.89 36.10 42.19
C ILE A 5 -3.93 35.61 41.16
N CYS A 6 -3.72 35.95 39.90
CA CYS A 6 -4.48 35.44 38.76
C CYS A 6 -4.04 34.00 38.47
N VAL A 7 -4.92 33.03 38.72
CA VAL A 7 -4.71 31.63 38.31
C VAL A 7 -5.27 31.46 36.90
N CYS A 8 -4.39 31.38 35.91
CA CYS A 8 -4.72 30.96 34.55
C CYS A 8 -4.81 29.43 34.51
N LEU A 9 -6.03 28.89 34.47
CA LEU A 9 -6.30 27.49 34.17
C LEU A 9 -6.11 27.28 32.66
N ILE A 10 -4.91 26.88 32.26
CA ILE A 10 -4.63 26.42 30.90
C ILE A 10 -5.25 25.03 30.74
N GLY A 11 -6.37 24.97 30.03
CA GLY A 11 -6.98 23.71 29.60
C GLY A 11 -6.04 22.98 28.64
N LEU A 12 -5.42 21.91 29.15
CA LEU A 12 -4.58 21.02 28.38
C LEU A 12 -5.47 20.15 27.50
N SER A 13 -5.79 20.64 26.31
CA SER A 13 -6.44 19.83 25.26
C SER A 13 -5.45 18.75 24.80
N CYS A 14 -5.58 17.56 25.36
CA CYS A 14 -4.90 16.37 24.85
C CYS A 14 -5.44 16.06 23.45
N ALA A 15 -4.78 16.61 22.43
CA ALA A 15 -4.90 16.10 21.06
C ALA A 15 -4.26 14.70 21.05
N THR A 16 -5.08 13.66 21.19
CA THR A 16 -4.61 12.30 20.94
C THR A 16 -4.21 12.22 19.46
N PRO A 17 -2.97 11.83 19.12
CA PRO A 17 -2.65 11.54 17.74
C PRO A 17 -3.58 10.40 17.32
N ALA A 18 -4.31 10.60 16.24
CA ALA A 18 -5.04 9.53 15.59
C ALA A 18 -4.01 8.51 15.10
N LEU A 19 -3.64 7.57 15.97
CA LEU A 19 -3.01 6.32 15.59
C LEU A 19 -3.97 5.68 14.60
N ALA A 20 -3.66 5.81 13.31
CA ALA A 20 -4.36 5.11 12.26
C ALA A 20 -4.30 3.63 12.62
N ALA A 21 -5.41 3.09 13.13
CA ALA A 21 -5.49 1.71 13.57
C ALA A 21 -4.96 0.83 12.44
N GLN A 22 -3.92 0.04 12.73
CA GLN A 22 -3.27 -0.78 11.73
C GLN A 22 -4.27 -1.84 11.28
N ARG A 23 -4.84 -1.62 10.09
CA ARG A 23 -5.86 -2.50 9.52
C ARG A 23 -5.23 -3.85 9.21
N VAL A 24 -5.84 -4.91 9.73
CA VAL A 24 -5.48 -6.28 9.35
C VAL A 24 -6.27 -6.63 8.10
N TYR A 25 -5.55 -6.96 7.03
CA TYR A 25 -6.14 -7.40 5.77
C TYR A 25 -6.11 -8.92 5.72
N GLU A 26 -7.26 -9.53 5.44
CA GLU A 26 -7.43 -10.98 5.43
C GLU A 26 -8.14 -11.45 4.15
N GLY A 27 -8.12 -12.77 3.92
CA GLY A 27 -8.85 -13.40 2.82
C GLY A 27 -8.56 -12.76 1.45
N LYS A 28 -9.63 -12.29 0.79
CA LYS A 28 -9.55 -11.70 -0.55
C LYS A 28 -8.75 -10.40 -0.59
N GLU A 29 -8.87 -9.53 0.43
CA GLU A 29 -8.11 -8.27 0.46
C GLU A 29 -6.59 -8.53 0.59
N ALA A 30 -6.21 -9.50 1.43
CA ALA A 30 -4.83 -9.93 1.56
C ALA A 30 -4.26 -10.53 0.27
N ALA A 31 -5.10 -11.27 -0.47
CA ALA A 31 -4.72 -11.82 -1.77
C ALA A 31 -4.57 -10.71 -2.83
N ALA A 32 -5.47 -9.71 -2.84
CA ALA A 32 -5.35 -8.55 -3.71
C ALA A 32 -4.07 -7.75 -3.43
N LEU A 33 -3.73 -7.50 -2.15
CA LEU A 33 -2.48 -6.85 -1.76
C LEU A 33 -1.24 -7.62 -2.24
N ARG A 34 -1.23 -8.96 -2.12
CA ARG A 34 -0.14 -9.78 -2.66
C ARG A 34 -0.01 -9.63 -4.17
N CYS A 35 -1.15 -9.64 -4.86
CA CYS A 35 -1.20 -9.50 -6.30
C CYS A 35 -0.68 -8.15 -6.78
N SER A 36 -1.21 -7.07 -6.20
CA SER A 36 -0.76 -5.70 -6.40
C SER A 36 0.74 -5.55 -6.19
N ASN A 37 1.28 -6.11 -5.10
CA ASN A 37 2.72 -6.03 -4.83
C ASN A 37 3.56 -6.77 -5.88
N THR A 38 3.15 -7.97 -6.29
CA THR A 38 3.84 -8.74 -7.33
C THR A 38 3.86 -7.96 -8.65
N LEU A 39 2.73 -7.36 -9.06
CA LEU A 39 2.65 -6.55 -10.27
C LEU A 39 3.56 -5.32 -10.22
N ALA A 40 3.48 -4.53 -9.15
CA ALA A 40 4.29 -3.33 -9.00
C ALA A 40 5.79 -3.61 -8.97
N LEU A 41 6.22 -4.62 -8.19
CA LEU A 41 7.63 -4.98 -8.13
C LEU A 41 8.15 -5.52 -9.45
N THR A 42 7.32 -6.27 -10.19
CA THR A 42 7.69 -6.74 -11.52
C THR A 42 7.86 -5.59 -12.49
N ALA A 43 6.94 -4.63 -12.50
CA ALA A 43 7.05 -3.45 -13.35
C ALA A 43 8.37 -2.70 -13.10
N VAL A 44 8.73 -2.49 -11.83
CA VAL A 44 9.99 -1.86 -11.44
C VAL A 44 11.19 -2.71 -11.86
N ALA A 45 11.17 -4.02 -11.62
CA ALA A 45 12.28 -4.92 -11.93
C ALA A 45 12.52 -5.06 -13.45
N LEU A 46 11.45 -5.21 -14.24
CA LEU A 46 11.55 -5.29 -15.70
C LEU A 46 12.04 -3.97 -16.28
N SER A 47 11.56 -2.83 -15.77
CA SER A 47 12.03 -1.51 -16.20
C SER A 47 13.50 -1.30 -15.84
N ALA A 48 13.93 -1.69 -14.65
CA ALA A 48 15.33 -1.62 -14.23
C ALA A 48 16.26 -2.52 -15.07
N ALA A 49 15.72 -3.61 -15.63
CA ALA A 49 16.42 -4.49 -16.56
C ALA A 49 16.29 -4.06 -18.03
N GLU A 50 15.70 -2.88 -18.30
CA GLU A 50 15.44 -2.34 -19.64
C GLU A 50 14.60 -3.29 -20.53
N LEU A 51 13.80 -4.17 -19.93
CA LEU A 51 12.95 -5.12 -20.63
C LEU A 51 11.57 -4.56 -20.99
N ILE A 52 11.18 -3.46 -20.35
CA ILE A 52 9.97 -2.69 -20.67
C ILE A 52 10.30 -1.19 -20.65
N SER A 53 9.57 -0.42 -21.44
CA SER A 53 9.63 1.03 -21.42
C SER A 53 9.04 1.62 -20.13
N ASP A 54 9.36 2.89 -19.85
CA ASP A 54 8.73 3.62 -18.75
C ASP A 54 7.21 3.71 -18.92
N ALA A 55 6.71 3.85 -20.15
CA ALA A 55 5.29 3.88 -20.42
C ALA A 55 4.60 2.56 -20.03
N GLU A 56 5.21 1.42 -20.36
CA GLU A 56 4.70 0.09 -19.98
C GLU A 56 4.78 -0.13 -18.47
N LYS A 57 5.83 0.34 -17.81
CA LYS A 57 5.92 0.35 -16.34
C LYS A 57 4.76 1.14 -15.72
N GLU A 58 4.49 2.34 -16.19
CA GLU A 58 3.39 3.17 -15.68
C GLU A 58 2.02 2.51 -15.89
N VAL A 59 1.83 1.81 -17.00
CA VAL A 59 0.60 1.01 -17.22
C VAL A 59 0.45 -0.07 -16.14
N LEU A 60 1.51 -0.86 -15.87
CA LEU A 60 1.48 -1.90 -14.84
C LEU A 60 1.29 -1.35 -13.42
N LEU A 61 1.88 -0.19 -13.12
CA LEU A 61 1.64 0.52 -11.86
C LEU A 61 0.21 1.03 -11.77
N GLY A 62 -0.36 1.53 -12.88
CA GLY A 62 -1.77 1.90 -12.97
C GLY A 62 -2.72 0.74 -12.69
N VAL A 63 -2.44 -0.43 -13.26
CA VAL A 63 -3.18 -1.68 -12.97
C VAL A 63 -3.12 -2.00 -11.47
N THR A 64 -1.93 -1.87 -10.87
CA THR A 64 -1.76 -2.10 -9.43
C THR A 64 -2.66 -1.19 -8.60
N VAL A 65 -2.69 0.11 -8.92
CA VAL A 65 -3.56 1.10 -8.26
C VAL A 65 -5.03 0.73 -8.42
N LEU A 66 -5.45 0.32 -9.62
CA LEU A 66 -6.82 -0.10 -9.88
C LEU A 66 -7.24 -1.33 -9.07
N ILE A 67 -6.35 -2.30 -8.88
CA ILE A 67 -6.62 -3.46 -8.02
C ILE A 67 -6.82 -3.00 -6.56
N LEU A 68 -5.94 -2.11 -6.06
CA LEU A 68 -6.04 -1.57 -4.71
C LEU A 68 -7.32 -0.76 -4.49
N GLU A 69 -7.75 0.03 -5.48
CA GLU A 69 -8.96 0.84 -5.36
C GLU A 69 -10.24 0.00 -5.35
N ARG A 70 -10.28 -1.09 -6.11
CA ARG A 70 -11.49 -1.92 -6.23
C ARG A 70 -11.58 -3.05 -5.21
N HIS A 71 -10.45 -3.64 -4.83
CA HIS A 71 -10.42 -4.91 -4.08
C HIS A 71 -9.80 -4.79 -2.69
N VAL A 72 -9.31 -3.61 -2.31
CA VAL A 72 -8.74 -3.35 -1.00
C VAL A 72 -9.44 -2.14 -0.39
N SER A 73 -10.09 -2.35 0.74
CA SER A 73 -10.76 -1.29 1.49
C SER A 73 -9.78 -0.48 2.35
N GLY A 74 -10.29 0.61 2.92
CA GLY A 74 -9.53 1.54 3.73
C GLY A 74 -9.02 2.75 2.95
N THR A 75 -8.32 3.63 3.65
CA THR A 75 -7.78 4.86 3.06
C THR A 75 -6.56 4.57 2.20
N TRP A 76 -6.25 5.47 1.27
CA TRP A 76 -5.02 5.37 0.47
C TRP A 76 -3.76 5.20 1.34
N ALA A 77 -3.69 5.92 2.46
CA ALA A 77 -2.57 5.79 3.41
C ALA A 77 -2.46 4.37 4.00
N GLN A 78 -3.59 3.74 4.32
CA GLN A 78 -3.60 2.35 4.82
C GLN A 78 -3.18 1.35 3.74
N LYS A 79 -3.71 1.51 2.51
CA LYS A 79 -3.33 0.66 1.37
C LYS A 79 -1.85 0.77 1.05
N LYS A 80 -1.33 2.01 1.03
CA LYS A 80 0.10 2.28 0.82
C LYS A 80 0.98 1.63 1.90
N ALA A 81 0.63 1.79 3.18
CA ALA A 81 1.36 1.15 4.27
C ALA A 81 1.34 -0.38 4.16
N ALA A 82 0.20 -0.98 3.76
CA ALA A 82 0.12 -2.42 3.52
C ALA A 82 1.02 -2.86 2.35
N MET A 83 1.08 -2.08 1.27
CA MET A 83 1.98 -2.32 0.14
C MET A 83 3.46 -2.21 0.53
N GLU A 84 3.83 -1.24 1.36
CA GLU A 84 5.20 -1.11 1.89
C GLU A 84 5.60 -2.35 2.70
N VAL A 85 4.71 -2.84 3.57
CA VAL A 85 4.94 -4.09 4.31
C VAL A 85 5.07 -5.29 3.37
N MET A 86 4.28 -5.36 2.29
CA MET A 86 4.38 -6.44 1.31
C MET A 86 5.69 -6.40 0.53
N ARG A 87 6.17 -5.20 0.19
CA ARG A 87 7.46 -4.98 -0.48
C ARG A 87 8.61 -5.50 0.38
N ASP A 88 8.62 -5.10 1.66
CA ASP A 88 9.73 -5.40 2.57
C ASP A 88 9.83 -6.89 2.94
N ARG A 89 8.79 -7.67 2.66
CA ARG A 89 8.74 -9.12 2.92
C ARG A 89 9.37 -9.99 1.83
N ARG A 90 9.70 -9.45 0.65
CA ARG A 90 10.17 -10.27 -0.48
C ARG A 90 11.46 -9.76 -1.09
N SER A 91 12.33 -10.71 -1.45
CA SER A 91 13.48 -10.40 -2.29
C SER A 91 13.02 -10.16 -3.74
N VAL A 92 13.80 -9.39 -4.51
CA VAL A 92 13.51 -9.16 -5.94
C VAL A 92 13.47 -10.47 -6.74
N PRO A 93 14.42 -11.43 -6.56
CA PRO A 93 14.35 -12.74 -7.23
C PRO A 93 13.06 -13.52 -6.94
N ASP A 94 12.66 -13.63 -5.66
CA ASP A 94 11.44 -14.36 -5.27
C ASP A 94 10.20 -13.73 -5.91
N THR A 95 10.21 -12.41 -6.09
CA THR A 95 9.08 -11.68 -6.66
C THR A 95 8.95 -11.89 -8.17
N LEU A 96 10.07 -11.93 -8.91
CA LEU A 96 10.07 -12.21 -10.35
C LEU A 96 9.57 -13.63 -10.65
N GLU A 97 10.00 -14.60 -9.84
CA GLU A 97 9.57 -15.99 -9.96
C GLU A 97 8.06 -16.13 -9.66
N ASP A 98 7.55 -15.40 -8.66
CA ASP A 98 6.13 -15.35 -8.33
C ASP A 98 5.29 -14.67 -9.41
N TYR A 99 5.80 -13.63 -10.05
CA TYR A 99 5.13 -13.00 -11.18
C TYR A 99 5.00 -13.97 -12.35
N GLN A 100 6.08 -14.60 -12.77
CA GLN A 100 6.07 -15.57 -13.88
C GLN A 100 5.04 -16.68 -13.66
N ARG A 101 4.85 -17.11 -12.41
CA ARG A 101 3.89 -18.17 -12.07
C ARG A 101 2.46 -17.69 -11.87
N ASN A 102 2.24 -16.44 -11.48
CA ASN A 102 0.95 -16.02 -10.94
C ASN A 102 0.35 -14.77 -11.59
N ALA A 103 1.05 -14.06 -12.48
CA ALA A 103 0.59 -12.78 -13.05
C ALA A 103 -0.76 -12.86 -13.76
N GLU A 104 -0.95 -13.86 -14.62
CA GLU A 104 -2.23 -14.05 -15.33
C GLU A 104 -3.36 -14.36 -14.35
N ARG A 105 -3.11 -15.31 -13.45
CA ARG A 105 -4.04 -15.73 -12.40
C ARG A 105 -4.42 -14.58 -11.46
N CYS A 106 -3.52 -13.61 -11.31
CA CYS A 106 -3.71 -12.38 -10.55
C CYS A 106 -4.82 -11.52 -11.13
N LEU A 107 -4.79 -11.28 -12.45
CA LEU A 107 -5.76 -10.43 -13.14
C LEU A 107 -7.10 -11.14 -13.35
N GLU A 108 -7.11 -12.47 -13.47
CA GLU A 108 -8.33 -13.27 -13.44
C GLU A 108 -9.04 -13.18 -12.09
N GLN A 109 -8.28 -13.25 -10.99
CA GLN A 109 -8.84 -13.21 -9.64
C GLN A 109 -9.28 -11.79 -9.23
N PHE A 110 -8.60 -10.76 -9.73
CA PHE A 110 -8.83 -9.35 -9.39
C PHE A 110 -9.00 -8.48 -10.64
N PRO A 111 -10.14 -8.59 -11.33
CA PRO A 111 -10.40 -7.85 -12.56
C PRO A 111 -10.44 -6.34 -12.32
N ILE A 112 -10.02 -5.59 -13.35
CA ILE A 112 -9.90 -4.13 -13.34
C ILE A 112 -10.84 -3.43 -14.33
N ASN A 113 -11.81 -4.17 -14.88
CA ASN A 113 -12.80 -3.71 -15.86
C ASN A 113 -14.20 -4.09 -15.42
#